data_AF-A0A7W0FQN1-F1
#
_entry.id   AF-A0A7W0FQN1-F1
#
_cell.length_a   1.000
_cell.length_b   1.000
_cell.length_c   1.000
_cell.angle_alpha   90.00
_cell.angle_beta   90.00
_cell.angle_gamma   90.00
#
_symmetry.space_group_name_H-M   'P 1'
#
loop_
_entity.id
_entity.type
_entity.pdbx_description
1 polymer ?
#
loop_
_entity_poly.entity_id
_entity_poly.type
_entity_poly.pdbx_seq_one_letter_code
_entity_poly.pdbx_strand_id
1 'polypeptide(L)'
;MGEQRAAGWCADLLGGGDPHDRVDMLAYLGSNCQTAAFDPSWHDYWVRTWGARGLLYVWAASATPVVVEHLADEHWRPAEMCLKVAIKREIGEAGPGAVLLSAHELPRVRVASLR
;
A
#
# COMPACT_ATOMS: atom_id res chain seq x y z
N MET A 1 -9.30 5.30 -17.33
CA MET A 1 -9.37 3.92 -16.78
C MET A 1 -10.55 3.86 -15.84
N GLY A 2 -11.32 2.77 -15.82
CA GLY A 2 -12.39 2.60 -14.81
C GLY A 2 -11.81 2.40 -13.41
N GLU A 3 -12.52 2.86 -12.39
CA GLU A 3 -12.09 2.80 -10.97
C GLU A 3 -11.66 1.39 -10.54
N GLN A 4 -12.44 0.36 -10.90
CA GLN A 4 -12.14 -1.04 -10.59
C GLN A 4 -10.78 -1.49 -11.11
N ARG A 5 -10.42 -1.09 -12.34
CA ARG A 5 -9.16 -1.47 -12.98
C ARG A 5 -7.97 -0.72 -12.36
N ALA A 6 -8.19 0.53 -11.95
CA ALA A 6 -7.18 1.31 -11.24
C ALA A 6 -6.92 0.73 -9.84
N ALA A 7 -7.98 0.35 -9.12
CA ALA A 7 -7.87 -0.30 -7.82
C ALA A 7 -7.19 -1.67 -7.92
N GLY A 8 -7.53 -2.49 -8.92
CA GLY A 8 -6.85 -3.76 -9.18
C GLY A 8 -5.35 -3.58 -9.38
N TRP A 9 -4.96 -2.64 -10.24
CA TRP A 9 -3.53 -2.36 -10.45
C TRP A 9 -2.81 -1.84 -9.18
N CYS A 10 -3.47 -1.03 -8.36
CA CYS A 10 -2.90 -0.60 -7.08
C CYS A 10 -2.74 -1.77 -6.10
N ALA A 11 -3.68 -2.72 -6.10
CA ALA A 11 -3.61 -3.95 -5.31
C ALA A 11 -2.47 -4.86 -5.80
N ASP A 12 -2.28 -4.98 -7.12
CA ASP A 12 -1.18 -5.75 -7.72
C ASP A 12 0.18 -5.17 -7.31
N LEU A 13 0.36 -3.85 -7.40
CA LEU A 13 1.59 -3.18 -6.94
C LEU A 13 1.83 -3.36 -5.45
N LEU A 14 0.76 -3.32 -4.64
CA LEU A 14 0.88 -3.60 -3.21
C LEU A 14 1.42 -5.02 -3.00
N GLY A 15 0.86 -6.02 -3.70
CA GLY A 15 1.27 -7.43 -3.66
C GLY A 15 2.62 -7.76 -4.28
N GLY A 16 3.44 -6.78 -4.65
CA GLY A 16 4.75 -7.00 -5.27
C GLY A 16 4.70 -7.28 -6.79
N GLY A 17 3.59 -6.92 -7.45
CA GLY A 17 3.47 -6.96 -8.90
C GLY A 17 4.45 -6.02 -9.60
N ASP A 18 4.76 -6.33 -10.86
CA ASP A 18 5.78 -5.62 -11.63
C ASP A 18 5.35 -4.16 -11.92
N PRO A 19 6.11 -3.14 -11.45
CA PRO A 19 5.83 -1.74 -11.79
C PRO A 19 6.01 -1.43 -13.28
N HIS A 20 6.75 -2.23 -14.04
CA HIS A 20 6.99 -2.06 -15.47
C HIS A 20 5.74 -2.32 -16.32
N ASP A 21 4.79 -3.11 -15.82
CA ASP A 21 3.55 -3.42 -16.54
C ASP A 21 2.81 -2.15 -16.94
N ARG A 22 2.94 -1.05 -16.15
CA ARG A 22 2.27 0.25 -16.37
C ARG A 22 3.11 1.45 -15.92
N VAL A 23 4.26 1.63 -16.55
CA VAL A 23 5.15 2.79 -16.32
C VAL A 23 4.45 4.15 -16.49
N ASP A 24 3.50 4.24 -17.41
CA ASP A 24 2.67 5.44 -17.67
C ASP A 24 1.87 5.86 -16.44
N MET A 25 1.36 4.86 -15.72
CA MET A 25 0.52 5.07 -14.54
C MET A 25 1.35 5.26 -13.27
N LEU A 26 2.54 4.65 -13.20
CA LEU A 26 3.44 4.76 -12.04
C LEU A 26 3.76 6.22 -11.74
N ALA A 27 3.81 7.08 -12.76
CA ALA A 27 4.05 8.50 -12.59
C ALA A 27 3.01 9.23 -11.73
N TYR A 28 1.75 8.81 -11.81
CA TYR A 28 0.68 9.37 -10.99
C TYR A 28 0.78 8.91 -9.52
N LEU A 29 1.43 7.77 -9.27
CA LEU A 29 1.57 7.20 -7.94
C LEU A 29 2.92 7.51 -7.28
N GLY A 30 4.02 7.61 -8.02
CA GLY A 30 5.39 7.71 -7.51
C GLY A 30 6.02 9.11 -7.59
N SER A 31 5.37 10.06 -8.26
CA SER A 31 5.96 11.37 -8.59
C SER A 31 7.29 11.21 -9.36
N ASN A 32 8.18 12.22 -9.31
CA ASN A 32 9.44 12.29 -10.07
C ASN A 32 10.47 11.19 -9.73
N CYS A 33 10.17 10.31 -8.77
CA CYS A 33 11.04 9.19 -8.36
C CYS A 33 10.86 7.93 -9.22
N GLN A 34 9.98 7.98 -10.23
CA GLN A 34 9.72 6.86 -11.15
C GLN A 34 10.99 6.31 -11.82
N THR A 35 11.95 7.15 -12.23
CA THR A 35 13.23 6.68 -12.80
C THR A 35 14.08 5.93 -11.79
N ALA A 36 14.00 6.32 -10.53
CA ALA A 36 14.76 5.70 -9.45
C ALA A 36 14.12 4.38 -9.00
N ALA A 37 12.80 4.23 -9.11
CA ALA A 37 12.13 2.93 -8.91
C ALA A 37 12.53 1.85 -9.94
N PHE A 38 13.17 2.25 -11.05
CA PHE A 38 13.74 1.33 -12.04
C PHE A 38 15.22 1.04 -11.81
N ASP A 39 15.83 1.64 -10.79
CA ASP A 39 17.18 1.29 -10.35
C ASP A 39 17.11 0.02 -9.50
N PRO A 40 17.85 -1.06 -9.84
CA PRO A 40 17.89 -2.28 -9.05
C PRO A 40 18.35 -2.09 -7.60
N SER A 41 19.03 -0.98 -7.30
CA SER A 41 19.45 -0.59 -5.94
C SER A 41 18.36 0.15 -5.16
N TRP A 42 17.22 0.43 -5.77
CA TRP A 42 16.11 1.11 -5.15
C TRP A 42 15.28 0.17 -4.29
N HIS A 43 14.73 0.71 -3.21
CA HIS A 43 13.98 -0.09 -2.26
C HIS A 43 12.59 -0.40 -2.82
N ASP A 44 12.39 -1.66 -3.23
CA ASP A 44 11.16 -2.21 -3.81
C ASP A 44 9.89 -1.87 -2.99
N TYR A 45 10.01 -1.75 -1.66
CA TYR A 45 8.88 -1.42 -0.79
C TYR A 45 8.20 -0.07 -1.12
N TRP A 46 8.87 0.84 -1.81
CA TRP A 46 8.24 2.09 -2.25
C TRP A 46 7.14 1.86 -3.29
N VAL A 47 7.30 0.87 -4.16
CA VAL A 47 6.27 0.49 -5.13
C VAL A 47 5.03 -0.03 -4.40
N ARG A 48 5.23 -0.92 -3.42
CA ARG A 48 4.15 -1.42 -2.56
C ARG A 48 3.46 -0.29 -1.80
N THR A 49 4.25 0.65 -1.26
CA THR A 49 3.74 1.87 -0.60
C THR A 49 2.85 2.69 -1.53
N TRP A 50 3.24 2.84 -2.80
CA TRP A 50 2.50 3.59 -3.80
C TRP A 50 1.20 2.88 -4.19
N GLY A 51 1.21 1.56 -4.31
CA GLY A 51 0.01 0.73 -4.47
C GLY A 51 -0.99 0.96 -3.34
N ALA A 52 -0.56 0.79 -2.09
CA ALA A 52 -1.40 1.08 -0.92
C ALA A 52 -1.91 2.53 -0.89
N ARG A 53 -1.08 3.50 -1.29
CA ARG A 53 -1.51 4.91 -1.39
C ARG A 53 -2.60 5.10 -2.43
N GLY A 54 -2.48 4.46 -3.60
CA GLY A 54 -3.49 4.52 -4.65
C GLY A 54 -4.87 4.08 -4.14
N LEU A 55 -4.91 3.05 -3.29
CA LEU A 55 -6.14 2.52 -2.69
C LEU A 55 -6.85 3.50 -1.73
N LEU A 56 -6.17 4.57 -1.28
CA LEU A 56 -6.82 5.67 -0.57
C LEU A 56 -7.71 6.52 -1.48
N TYR A 57 -7.50 6.48 -2.79
CA TYR A 57 -8.20 7.32 -3.76
C TYR A 57 -9.15 6.50 -4.63
N VAL A 58 -8.70 5.36 -5.15
CA VAL A 58 -9.52 4.39 -5.90
C VAL A 58 -9.78 3.15 -5.06
N TRP A 59 -10.91 2.48 -5.22
CA TRP A 59 -11.20 1.29 -4.40
C TRP A 59 -12.01 0.22 -5.12
N ALA A 60 -11.70 -1.02 -4.77
CA ALA A 60 -12.48 -2.21 -5.10
C ALA A 60 -12.44 -3.13 -3.89
N ALA A 61 -13.57 -3.72 -3.50
CA ALA A 61 -13.64 -4.64 -2.35
C ALA A 61 -12.72 -5.87 -2.52
N SER A 62 -12.36 -6.23 -3.76
CA SER A 62 -11.38 -7.28 -4.04
C SER A 62 -9.96 -6.94 -3.57
N ALA A 63 -9.65 -5.69 -3.23
CA ALA A 63 -8.36 -5.28 -2.69
C ALA A 63 -8.24 -5.51 -1.17
N THR A 64 -9.33 -5.85 -0.47
CA THR A 64 -9.31 -6.09 0.98
C THR A 64 -8.26 -7.13 1.41
N PRO A 65 -8.18 -8.33 0.80
CA PRO A 65 -7.24 -9.36 1.25
C PRO A 65 -5.78 -8.91 1.23
N VAL A 66 -5.34 -8.26 0.13
CA VAL A 66 -3.95 -7.81 0.01
C VAL A 66 -3.62 -6.68 0.99
N VAL A 67 -4.58 -5.79 1.28
CA VAL A 67 -4.40 -4.74 2.31
C VAL A 67 -4.22 -5.35 3.70
N VAL A 68 -5.02 -6.37 4.04
CA VAL A 68 -4.93 -7.06 5.33
C VAL A 68 -3.61 -7.83 5.45
N GLU A 69 -3.24 -8.55 4.40
CA GLU A 69 -1.97 -9.31 4.36
C GLU A 69 -0.76 -8.39 4.56
N HIS A 70 -0.74 -7.23 3.89
CA HIS A 70 0.40 -6.32 3.91
C HIS A 70 0.45 -5.39 5.14
N LEU A 71 -0.42 -5.59 6.13
CA LEU A 71 -0.17 -5.09 7.50
C LEU A 71 1.06 -5.76 8.13
N ALA A 72 1.43 -6.95 7.67
CA ALA A 72 2.62 -7.68 8.09
C ALA A 72 3.83 -7.46 7.17
N ASP A 73 3.81 -6.42 6.30
CA ASP A 73 4.97 -6.10 5.46
C ASP A 73 6.21 -5.87 6.33
N GLU A 74 7.34 -6.43 5.89
CA GLU A 74 8.63 -6.30 6.58
C GLU A 74 9.08 -4.83 6.69
N HIS A 75 8.62 -3.98 5.76
CA HIS A 75 8.89 -2.55 5.76
C HIS A 75 7.75 -1.78 6.42
N TRP A 76 8.12 -0.85 7.31
CA TRP A 76 7.15 -0.06 8.06
C TRP A 76 6.20 0.76 7.17
N ARG A 77 6.65 1.16 5.98
CA ARG A 77 5.94 2.15 5.16
C ARG A 77 4.72 1.57 4.42
N PRO A 78 4.79 0.40 3.75
CA PRO A 78 3.60 -0.29 3.25
C PRO A 78 2.61 -0.61 4.36
N ALA A 79 3.07 -1.15 5.49
CA ALA A 79 2.20 -1.47 6.64
C ALA A 79 1.45 -0.23 7.17
N GLU A 80 2.14 0.91 7.35
CA GLU A 80 1.52 2.18 7.75
C GLU A 80 0.46 2.65 6.73
N MET A 81 0.68 2.44 5.43
CA MET A 81 -0.29 2.83 4.41
C MET A 81 -1.49 1.87 4.39
N CYS A 82 -1.28 0.57 4.60
CA CYS A 82 -2.37 -0.40 4.73
C CYS A 82 -3.28 -0.09 5.93
N LEU A 83 -2.72 0.34 7.07
CA LEU A 83 -3.51 0.84 8.20
C LEU A 83 -4.42 2.01 7.80
N LYS A 84 -3.90 2.99 7.06
CA LYS A 84 -4.68 4.14 6.60
C LYS A 84 -5.78 3.74 5.63
N VAL A 85 -5.52 2.78 4.76
CA VAL A 85 -6.54 2.22 3.85
C VAL A 85 -7.61 1.50 4.65
N ALA A 86 -7.22 0.64 5.60
CA ALA A 86 -8.15 -0.08 6.45
C ALA A 86 -9.10 0.86 7.21
N ILE A 87 -8.57 1.95 7.76
CA ILE A 87 -9.37 2.99 8.41
C ILE A 87 -10.33 3.65 7.41
N LYS A 88 -9.80 4.14 6.28
CA LYS A 88 -10.61 4.88 5.30
C LYS A 88 -11.71 4.03 4.66
N ARG A 89 -11.49 2.73 4.54
CA ARG A 89 -12.39 1.77 3.87
C ARG A 89 -13.15 0.89 4.85
N GLU A 90 -13.00 1.14 6.15
CA GLU A 90 -13.68 0.43 7.24
C GLU A 90 -13.48 -1.10 7.19
N ILE A 91 -12.24 -1.54 6.94
CA ILE A 91 -11.87 -2.96 6.83
C ILE A 91 -11.71 -3.56 8.23
N GLY A 92 -12.73 -4.26 8.72
CA GLY A 92 -12.73 -4.87 10.05
C GLY A 92 -11.69 -5.99 10.20
N GLU A 93 -11.37 -6.70 9.12
CA GLU A 93 -10.40 -7.79 9.07
C GLU A 93 -8.96 -7.33 9.39
N ALA A 94 -8.70 -6.02 9.33
CA ALA A 94 -7.40 -5.44 9.69
C ALA A 94 -7.11 -5.45 11.20
N GLY A 95 -8.11 -5.70 12.05
CA GLY A 95 -8.01 -5.61 13.51
C GLY A 95 -6.81 -6.34 14.12
N PRO A 96 -6.59 -7.64 13.83
CA PRO A 96 -5.44 -8.38 14.35
C PRO A 96 -4.09 -7.75 13.94
N GLY A 97 -3.95 -7.32 12.68
CA GLY A 97 -2.74 -6.66 12.20
C GLY A 97 -2.51 -5.29 12.86
N ALA A 98 -3.58 -4.51 13.08
CA ALA A 98 -3.50 -3.24 13.78
C ALA A 98 -3.06 -3.41 15.25
N VAL A 99 -3.54 -4.44 15.95
CA VAL A 99 -3.11 -4.75 17.33
C VAL A 99 -1.60 -5.02 17.37
N LEU A 100 -1.06 -5.79 16.43
CA LEU A 100 0.39 -6.04 16.36
C LEU A 100 1.18 -4.75 16.11
N LEU A 101 0.72 -3.92 15.17
CA LEU A 101 1.37 -2.67 14.81
C LEU A 101 1.27 -1.58 15.90
N SER A 102 0.37 -1.73 16.88
CA SER A 102 0.28 -0.82 18.03
C SER A 102 1.52 -0.81 18.92
N ALA A 103 2.33 -1.88 18.86
CA ALA A 103 3.60 -2.01 19.57
C ALA A 103 4.83 -1.75 18.69
N HIS A 104 4.65 -1.33 17.42
CA HIS A 104 5.75 -1.10 16.48
C HIS A 104 6.76 -0.06 17.00
N GLU A 105 8.06 -0.20 16.70
CA GLU A 105 9.12 0.69 17.22
C GLU A 105 8.94 2.17 16.82
N LEU A 106 8.45 2.42 15.60
CA LEU A 106 8.20 3.75 15.07
C LEU A 106 6.89 4.36 15.62
N PRO A 107 6.93 5.52 16.28
CA PRO A 107 5.72 6.17 16.83
C PRO A 107 4.60 6.40 15.81
N ARG A 108 4.96 6.72 14.57
CA ARG A 108 3.98 6.99 13.50
C ARG A 108 3.14 5.76 13.12
N VAL A 109 3.71 4.57 13.22
CA VAL A 109 3.01 3.32 12.89
C VAL A 109 2.05 2.99 14.02
N ARG A 110 2.49 3.12 15.28
CA ARG A 110 1.63 2.98 16.46
C ARG A 110 0.45 3.94 16.43
N VAL A 111 0.68 5.20 16.08
CA VAL A 111 -0.42 6.18 15.98
C VAL A 111 -1.40 5.81 14.86
N ALA A 112 -0.91 5.29 13.74
CA ALA A 112 -1.78 4.85 12.65
C ALA A 112 -2.64 3.65 13.03
N SER A 113 -2.18 2.75 13.90
CA SER A 113 -2.93 1.55 14.30
C SER A 113 -3.99 1.78 15.37
N LEU A 114 -4.02 2.97 15.98
CA LEU A 114 -4.92 3.32 17.09
C LEU A 114 -6.05 4.28 16.67
N ARG A 115 -6.16 4.59 15.38
CA ARG A 115 -7.17 5.48 14.80
C ARG A 115 -8.32 4.67 14.23
#